data_AF-A0A846CG15-F1
#
_entry.id   AF-A0A846CG15-F1
#
_cell.length_a   1.000
_cell.length_b   1.000
_cell.length_c   1.000
_cell.angle_alpha   90.00
_cell.angle_beta   90.00
_cell.angle_gamma   90.00
#
_symmetry.space_group_name_H-M   'P 1'
#
loop_
_entity.id
_entity.type
_entity.pdbx_description
1 polymer ?
#
loop_
_entity_poly.entity_id
_entity_poly.type
_entity_poly.pdbx_seq_one_letter_code
_entity_poly.pdbx_strand_id
1 'polypeptide(L)'
;MDAGLKPKSDIKIVTSKEYHLKALKNDEVDGWGRTLHRYESSMQQEGASESDYRLLAKGIQLPHDVFIASSQLEPMLVDEIRDRMLKNQDRLLQAILSVPRFTSKFKGATLARANDSDYEMIREVYKAMGEENFIK
;
A
#
# COMPACT_ATOMS: atom_id res chain seq x y z
N MET A 1 3.76 4.20 -16.18
CA MET A 1 3.27 3.87 -17.53
C MET A 1 1.83 4.33 -17.57
N ASP A 2 1.50 5.29 -18.43
CA ASP A 2 0.11 5.68 -18.68
C ASP A 2 -0.43 4.79 -19.81
N ALA A 3 -1.52 4.07 -19.54
CA ALA A 3 -2.16 3.20 -20.52
C ALA A 3 -3.21 3.94 -21.37
N GLY A 4 -3.42 5.23 -21.13
CA GLY A 4 -4.42 6.05 -21.82
C GLY A 4 -5.87 5.72 -21.45
N LEU A 5 -6.08 4.85 -20.45
CA LEU A 5 -7.40 4.42 -20.00
C LEU A 5 -8.03 5.45 -19.09
N LYS A 6 -9.31 5.74 -19.31
CA LYS A 6 -10.16 6.56 -18.44
C LYS A 6 -10.92 5.66 -17.47
N PRO A 7 -10.60 5.67 -16.16
CA PRO A 7 -11.18 4.74 -15.19
C PRO A 7 -12.71 4.78 -15.07
N LYS A 8 -13.34 5.89 -15.47
CA LYS A 8 -14.79 6.12 -15.39
C LYS A 8 -15.56 5.72 -16.66
N SER A 9 -14.88 5.43 -17.77
CA SER A 9 -15.53 5.10 -19.06
C SER A 9 -15.00 3.83 -19.71
N ASP A 10 -13.70 3.57 -19.59
CA ASP A 10 -13.04 2.53 -20.40
C ASP A 10 -12.97 1.18 -19.68
N ILE A 11 -13.16 1.18 -18.36
CA ILE A 11 -13.13 -0.01 -17.51
C ILE A 11 -14.27 0.01 -16.49
N LYS A 12 -14.70 -1.18 -16.08
CA LYS A 12 -15.61 -1.34 -14.94
C LYS A 12 -14.83 -1.76 -13.71
N ILE A 13 -14.74 -0.88 -12.71
CA ILE A 13 -14.08 -1.18 -11.44
C ILE A 13 -15.07 -1.89 -10.51
N VAL A 14 -14.69 -3.07 -10.02
CA VAL A 14 -15.47 -3.83 -9.03
C VAL A 14 -14.66 -3.96 -7.74
N THR A 15 -15.25 -3.56 -6.61
CA THR A 15 -14.63 -3.75 -5.30
C THR A 15 -14.99 -5.11 -4.74
N SER A 16 -14.04 -6.03 -4.69
CA SER A 16 -14.23 -7.31 -4.00
C SER A 16 -13.99 -7.16 -2.50
N LYS A 17 -14.88 -7.75 -1.69
CA LYS A 17 -14.69 -7.92 -0.24
C LYS A 17 -13.67 -9.02 0.08
N GLU A 18 -13.42 -9.93 -0.85
CA GLU A 18 -12.47 -11.01 -0.71
C GLU A 18 -11.11 -10.61 -1.33
N TYR A 19 -10.04 -10.85 -0.56
CA TYR A 19 -8.69 -10.41 -0.93
C TYR A 19 -7.93 -11.39 -1.83
N HIS A 20 -8.55 -12.52 -2.18
CA HIS A 20 -7.92 -13.63 -2.92
C HIS A 20 -8.23 -13.59 -4.43
N LEU A 21 -7.59 -14.50 -5.17
CA LEU A 21 -7.73 -14.67 -6.63
C LEU A 21 -9.12 -15.12 -7.11
N LYS A 22 -10.05 -15.35 -6.19
CA LYS A 22 -11.37 -15.93 -6.47
C LYS A 22 -12.11 -15.25 -7.62
N ALA A 23 -12.13 -13.92 -7.66
CA ALA A 23 -12.82 -13.19 -8.73
C ALA A 23 -12.19 -13.43 -10.10
N LEU A 24 -10.86 -13.55 -10.19
CA LEU A 24 -10.18 -13.93 -11.43
C LEU A 24 -10.46 -15.40 -11.78
N LYS A 25 -10.40 -16.30 -10.79
CA LYS A 25 -10.60 -17.74 -10.96
C LYS A 25 -12.01 -18.10 -11.42
N ASN A 26 -13.00 -17.29 -11.03
CA ASN A 26 -14.41 -17.46 -11.39
C ASN A 26 -14.82 -16.69 -12.66
N ASP A 27 -13.86 -16.08 -13.37
CA ASP A 27 -14.12 -15.22 -14.54
C ASP A 27 -15.08 -14.04 -14.22
N GLU A 28 -15.08 -13.56 -12.97
CA GLU A 28 -15.90 -12.40 -12.55
C GLU A 28 -15.24 -11.06 -12.93
N VAL A 29 -13.92 -11.07 -13.17
CA VAL A 29 -13.13 -9.90 -13.61
C VAL A 29 -12.03 -10.33 -14.59
N ASP A 30 -11.69 -9.46 -15.54
CA ASP A 30 -10.62 -9.71 -16.52
C ASP A 30 -9.22 -9.34 -16.01
N GLY A 31 -9.14 -8.61 -14.89
CA GLY A 31 -7.89 -8.08 -14.36
C GLY A 31 -7.96 -7.75 -12.88
N TRP A 32 -6.78 -7.71 -12.24
CA TRP A 32 -6.68 -7.55 -10.80
C TRP A 32 -5.48 -6.69 -10.40
N GLY A 33 -5.74 -5.57 -9.73
CA GLY A 33 -4.71 -4.69 -9.17
C GLY A 33 -4.44 -4.98 -7.69
N ARG A 34 -3.19 -5.31 -7.35
CA ARG A 34 -2.73 -5.56 -5.97
C ARG A 34 -1.26 -5.18 -5.76
N THR A 35 -0.86 -5.09 -4.49
CA THR A 35 0.54 -5.06 -4.09
C THR A 35 1.24 -6.39 -4.41
N LEU A 36 2.48 -6.34 -4.88
CA LEU A 36 3.25 -7.51 -5.33
C LEU A 36 3.29 -8.65 -4.30
N HIS A 37 3.59 -8.36 -3.04
CA HIS A 37 3.64 -9.40 -2.00
C HIS A 37 2.32 -10.17 -1.81
N ARG A 38 1.16 -9.53 -2.08
CA ARG A 38 -0.15 -10.19 -2.00
C ARG A 38 -0.42 -11.05 -3.22
N TYR A 39 0.03 -10.63 -4.40
CA TYR A 39 0.00 -11.46 -5.59
C TYR A 39 0.84 -12.73 -5.37
N GLU A 40 2.09 -12.58 -4.93
CA GLU A 40 3.00 -13.71 -4.63
C GLU A 40 2.41 -14.65 -3.55
N SER A 41 1.86 -14.08 -2.47
CA SER A 41 1.21 -14.88 -1.42
C SER A 41 0.00 -15.66 -1.96
N SER A 42 -0.77 -15.06 -2.87
CA SER A 42 -1.96 -15.72 -3.45
C SER A 42 -1.55 -16.84 -4.41
N MET A 43 -0.50 -16.63 -5.21
CA MET A 43 0.07 -17.68 -6.06
C MET A 43 0.50 -18.89 -5.23
N GLN A 44 1.24 -18.66 -4.14
CA GLN A 44 1.69 -19.73 -3.24
C GLN A 44 0.52 -20.47 -2.59
N GLN A 45 -0.51 -19.75 -2.14
CA GLN A 45 -1.70 -20.36 -1.51
C GLN A 45 -2.52 -21.22 -2.46
N GLU A 46 -2.66 -20.80 -3.72
CA GLU A 46 -3.41 -21.55 -4.73
C GLU A 46 -2.55 -22.61 -5.44
N GLY A 47 -1.24 -22.69 -5.17
CA GLY A 47 -0.32 -23.53 -5.94
C GLY A 47 -0.20 -23.11 -7.41
N ALA A 48 -0.48 -21.83 -7.69
CA ALA A 48 -0.44 -21.24 -9.01
C ALA A 48 0.88 -20.51 -9.26
N SER A 49 1.11 -20.12 -10.51
CA SER A 49 2.30 -19.40 -10.96
C SER A 49 1.95 -18.29 -11.93
N GLU A 50 2.97 -17.53 -12.35
CA GLU A 50 2.80 -16.45 -13.32
C GLU A 50 2.32 -16.94 -14.70
N SER A 51 2.50 -18.23 -15.04
CA SER A 51 1.90 -18.79 -16.26
C SER A 51 0.39 -18.91 -16.16
N ASP A 52 -0.15 -19.11 -14.95
CA ASP A 52 -1.59 -19.20 -14.70
C ASP A 52 -2.22 -17.80 -14.59
N TYR A 53 -1.53 -16.89 -13.88
CA TYR A 53 -1.97 -15.51 -13.67
C TYR A 53 -0.85 -14.52 -13.98
N ARG A 54 -0.76 -14.09 -15.23
CA ARG A 54 0.35 -13.25 -15.72
C ARG A 54 0.42 -11.88 -15.06
N LEU A 55 1.62 -11.45 -14.68
CA LEU A 55 1.89 -10.08 -14.25
C LEU A 55 1.94 -9.16 -15.48
N LEU A 56 0.88 -8.39 -15.72
CA LEU A 56 0.79 -7.52 -16.91
C LEU A 56 1.63 -6.25 -16.80
N ALA A 57 1.69 -5.67 -15.61
CA ALA A 57 2.43 -4.43 -15.36
C ALA A 57 2.80 -4.32 -13.88
N LYS A 58 3.93 -3.68 -13.60
CA LYS A 58 4.37 -3.32 -12.26
C LYS A 58 4.46 -1.79 -12.15
N GLY A 59 3.81 -1.25 -11.12
CA GLY A 59 3.93 0.17 -10.79
C GLY A 59 5.33 0.53 -10.29
N ILE A 60 5.60 1.83 -10.24
CA ILE A 60 6.77 2.36 -9.54
C ILE A 60 6.66 2.10 -8.05
N GLN A 61 7.80 2.17 -7.35
CA GLN A 61 7.82 2.04 -5.89
C GLN A 61 7.00 3.18 -5.28
N LEU A 62 5.99 2.82 -4.49
CA LEU A 62 5.20 3.77 -3.71
C LEU A 62 5.99 4.24 -2.48
N PRO A 63 5.72 5.45 -1.98
CA PRO A 63 6.26 5.90 -0.70
C PRO A 63 5.86 4.94 0.44
N HIS A 64 6.69 4.91 1.48
CA HIS A 64 6.52 4.00 2.61
C HIS A 64 5.31 4.39 3.48
N ASP A 65 4.82 3.44 4.28
CA ASP A 65 3.77 3.73 5.27
C ASP A 65 4.25 4.80 6.28
N VAL A 66 3.36 5.72 6.66
CA VAL A 66 3.68 6.84 7.56
C VAL A 66 2.91 6.76 8.88
N PHE A 67 3.59 7.14 9.97
CA PHE A 67 2.93 7.49 11.23
C PHE A 67 2.56 8.97 11.20
N ILE A 68 1.29 9.28 11.42
CA ILE A 68 0.77 10.65 11.42
C ILE A 68 0.35 11.02 12.84
N ALA A 69 0.70 12.23 13.27
CA ALA A 69 0.23 12.83 14.50
C ALA A 69 -0.76 13.97 14.17
N SER A 70 -1.74 14.20 15.06
CA SER A 70 -2.68 15.31 14.89
C SER A 70 -1.97 16.66 14.93
N SER A 71 -2.38 17.58 14.06
CA SER A 71 -1.91 18.97 14.05
C SER A 71 -2.36 19.78 15.28
N GLN A 72 -3.27 19.24 16.09
CA GLN A 72 -3.70 19.85 17.35
C GLN A 72 -2.75 19.56 18.53
N LEU A 73 -1.76 18.69 18.34
CA LEU A 73 -0.76 18.41 19.37
C LEU A 73 0.34 19.47 19.37
N GLU A 74 0.85 19.79 20.55
CA GLU A 74 2.00 20.69 20.69
C GLU A 74 3.20 20.19 19.87
N PRO A 75 3.84 21.03 19.03
CA PRO A 75 4.92 20.59 18.14
C PRO A 75 6.07 19.89 18.88
N MET A 76 6.44 20.39 20.06
CA MET A 76 7.48 19.79 20.88
C MET A 76 7.14 18.37 21.33
N LEU A 77 5.87 18.07 21.59
CA LEU A 77 5.43 16.72 21.94
C LEU A 77 5.54 15.78 20.74
N VAL A 78 5.16 16.25 19.54
CA VAL A 78 5.29 15.47 18.30
C VAL A 78 6.76 15.13 18.02
N ASP A 79 7.65 16.12 18.17
CA ASP A 79 9.09 15.94 18.01
C ASP A 79 9.66 14.93 19.02
N GLU A 80 9.24 15.03 20.29
CA GLU A 80 9.66 14.10 21.34
C GLU A 80 9.21 12.66 21.02
N ILE A 81 7.95 12.47 20.60
CA ILE A 81 7.43 11.15 20.21
C ILE A 81 8.25 10.59 19.05
N ARG A 82 8.46 11.39 17.99
CA ARG A 82 9.22 10.98 16.81
C ARG A 82 10.64 10.53 17.17
N ASP A 83 11.36 11.33 17.95
CA ASP A 83 12.74 11.02 18.32
C ASP A 83 12.82 9.79 19.24
N ARG A 84 11.85 9.62 20.15
CA ARG A 84 11.73 8.40 20.96
C ARG A 84 11.45 7.16 20.10
N MET A 85 10.60 7.27 19.07
CA MET A 85 10.33 6.17 18.15
C MET A 85 11.58 5.76 17.37
N LEU A 86 12.30 6.72 16.79
CA LEU A 86 13.54 6.45 16.04
C LEU A 86 14.63 5.83 16.94
N LYS A 87 14.81 6.38 18.14
CA LYS A 87 15.78 5.87 19.12
C LYS A 87 15.48 4.43 19.55
N ASN A 88 14.21 4.03 19.57
CA ASN A 88 13.77 2.71 20.02
C ASN A 88 13.21 1.84 18.87
N GLN A 89 13.63 2.11 17.62
CA GLN A 89 13.02 1.49 16.44
C GLN A 89 13.04 -0.04 16.49
N ASP A 90 14.15 -0.65 16.94
CA ASP A 90 14.29 -2.11 16.99
C ASP A 90 13.24 -2.73 17.91
N ARG A 91 12.99 -2.12 19.07
CA ARG A 91 11.97 -2.57 20.02
C ARG A 91 10.57 -2.42 19.45
N LEU A 92 10.30 -1.32 18.75
CA LEU A 92 9.00 -1.11 18.08
C LEU A 92 8.78 -2.12 16.96
N LEU A 93 9.79 -2.36 16.12
CA LEU A 93 9.74 -3.33 15.03
C LEU A 93 9.58 -4.75 15.56
N GLN A 94 10.31 -5.13 16.62
CA GLN A 94 10.10 -6.42 17.29
C GLN A 94 8.67 -6.58 17.80
N ALA A 95 8.10 -5.54 18.41
CA ALA A 95 6.71 -5.56 18.87
C ALA A 95 5.73 -5.74 17.70
N ILE A 96 5.92 -5.04 16.58
CA ILE A 96 5.12 -5.20 15.36
C ILE A 96 5.24 -6.63 14.82
N LEU A 97 6.46 -7.15 14.72
CA LEU A 97 6.76 -8.48 14.19
C LEU A 97 6.26 -9.63 15.08
N SER A 98 6.02 -9.36 16.37
CA SER A 98 5.43 -10.35 17.28
C SER A 98 3.98 -10.72 16.91
N VAL A 99 3.31 -9.89 16.09
CA VAL A 99 1.99 -10.19 15.53
C VAL A 99 2.17 -10.96 14.21
N PRO A 100 1.76 -12.24 14.11
CA PRO A 100 2.04 -13.08 12.94
C PRO A 100 1.58 -12.50 11.60
N ARG A 101 0.44 -11.80 11.61
CA ARG A 101 -0.13 -11.09 10.44
C ARG A 101 0.79 -10.01 9.87
N PHE A 102 1.67 -9.43 10.68
CA PHE A 102 2.54 -8.33 10.30
C PHE A 102 3.93 -8.77 9.89
N THR A 103 4.33 -9.99 10.24
CA THR A 103 5.68 -10.52 9.95
C THR A 103 6.00 -10.45 8.46
N SER A 104 5.10 -10.88 7.57
CA SER A 104 5.35 -10.86 6.12
C SER A 104 5.52 -9.46 5.53
N LYS A 105 4.87 -8.45 6.14
CA LYS A 105 4.90 -7.07 5.66
C LYS A 105 6.11 -6.28 6.18
N PHE A 106 6.49 -6.49 7.44
CA PHE A 106 7.46 -5.63 8.13
C PHE A 106 8.81 -6.31 8.39
N LYS A 107 9.02 -7.56 7.95
CA LYS A 107 10.32 -8.24 8.11
C LYS A 107 11.42 -7.46 7.41
N GLY A 108 12.44 -7.05 8.17
CA GLY A 108 13.55 -6.25 7.65
C GLY A 108 13.24 -4.76 7.44
N ALA A 109 12.07 -4.29 7.88
CA ALA A 109 11.74 -2.86 7.83
C ALA A 109 12.60 -2.05 8.81
N THR A 110 12.74 -0.76 8.52
CA THR A 110 13.37 0.24 9.40
C THR A 110 12.43 1.43 9.59
N LEU A 111 12.66 2.24 10.61
CA LEU A 111 11.98 3.52 10.76
C LEU A 111 12.88 4.65 10.25
N ALA A 112 12.31 5.55 9.47
CA ALA A 112 12.97 6.74 8.95
C ALA A 112 12.10 7.98 9.16
N ARG A 113 12.70 9.16 9.10
CA ARG A 113 11.94 10.42 9.06
C ARG A 113 11.21 10.49 7.72
N ALA A 114 9.92 10.82 7.78
CA ALA A 114 9.09 11.06 6.60
C ALA A 114 8.92 12.57 6.40
N ASN A 115 8.90 13.01 5.14
CA ASN A 115 8.55 14.36 4.76
C ASN A 115 7.24 14.34 3.99
N ASP A 116 6.46 15.41 4.11
CA ASP A 116 5.19 15.54 3.40
C ASP A 116 5.35 15.45 1.87
N SER A 117 6.46 15.99 1.35
CA SER A 117 6.82 15.94 -0.07
C SER A 117 7.05 14.54 -0.62
N ASP A 118 7.39 13.57 0.25
CA ASP A 118 7.60 12.17 -0.17
C ASP A 118 6.30 11.55 -0.72
N TYR A 119 5.15 12.16 -0.40
CA TYR A 119 3.81 11.70 -0.77
C TYR A 119 3.18 12.49 -1.92
N GLU A 120 3.92 13.40 -2.57
CA GLU A 120 3.36 14.22 -3.65
C GLU A 120 2.84 13.36 -4.81
N MET A 121 3.54 12.27 -5.15
CA MET A 121 3.08 11.29 -6.13
C MET A 121 1.68 10.72 -5.81
N ILE A 122 1.36 10.52 -4.53
CA ILE A 122 0.05 10.04 -4.13
C ILE A 122 -1.01 11.10 -4.43
N ARG A 123 -0.73 12.38 -4.13
CA ARG A 123 -1.63 13.49 -4.48
C ARG A 123 -1.89 13.57 -5.97
N GLU A 124 -0.85 13.44 -6.79
CA GLU A 124 -0.98 13.44 -8.25
C GLU A 124 -1.85 12.30 -8.78
N VAL A 125 -1.74 11.10 -8.18
CA VAL A 125 -2.62 9.96 -8.54
C VAL A 125 -4.09 10.27 -8.23
N TYR A 126 -4.39 10.84 -7.06
CA TYR A 126 -5.76 11.21 -6.71
C TYR A 126 -6.31 12.35 -7.59
N LYS A 127 -5.49 13.37 -7.89
CA LYS A 127 -5.86 14.44 -8.82
C LYS A 127 -6.20 13.87 -10.21
N ALA A 128 -5.39 12.93 -10.72
CA ALA A 128 -5.66 12.24 -11.98
C ALA A 128 -6.97 11.41 -11.96
N MET A 129 -7.43 10.97 -10.78
CA MET A 129 -8.72 10.31 -10.59
C MET A 129 -9.90 11.30 -10.48
N GLY A 130 -9.63 12.60 -10.46
CA GLY A 130 -10.61 13.67 -10.28
C GLY A 130 -10.94 13.98 -8.82
N GLU A 131 -10.09 13.56 -7.88
CA GLU A 131 -10.18 13.92 -6.46
C GLU A 131 -9.26 15.13 -6.21
N GLU A 132 -9.85 16.33 -6.21
CA GLU A 132 -9.10 17.59 -6.08
C GLU A 132 -9.12 18.14 -4.63
N ASN A 133 -10.06 17.71 -3.80
CA ASN A 133 -10.22 18.16 -2.41
C ASN A 133 -9.89 17.05 -1.42
N PHE A 134 -8.68 17.12 -0.84
CA PHE A 134 -8.14 16.12 0.08
C PHE A 134 -8.58 16.30 1.55
N ILE A 135 -9.11 17.47 1.88
CA ILE A 135 -9.52 17.85 3.23
C ILE A 135 -10.99 18.24 3.14
N LYS A 136 -11.85 17.48 3.82
CA LYS A 136 -13.24 17.85 4.08
C LYS A 136 -13.37 18.33 5.51
#